data_AF-A0A9X5YZP7-F1
#
_entry.id   AF-A0A9X5YZP7-F1
#
_cell.length_a   1.000
_cell.length_b   1.000
_cell.length_c   1.000
_cell.angle_alpha   90.00
_cell.angle_beta   90.00
_cell.angle_gamma   90.00
#
_symmetry.space_group_name_H-M   'P 1'
#
loop_
_entity.id
_entity.type
_entity.pdbx_description
1 polymer ?
#
loop_
_entity_poly.entity_id
_entity_poly.type
_entity_poly.pdbx_seq_one_letter_code
_entity_poly.pdbx_strand_id
1 'polypeptide(L)'
;MSETTTQTAPVAEETTEAGHRRETFRFAEAPLLHETGMMSMPVMTPEAPEQFMEWVSSGGQLVKVLFGDPEAGGTSLVWSRFGPGYVLPRHSHSADCLYYVTRGELRMGRTVLAEGDGFFQPADRPYTYTAGPAGVEILEFRTSSPFDMQITESLPGWGRVLEAMRANRDQWAAEAKA
;
A
#
# COMPACT_ATOMS: atom_id res chain seq x y z
N MET A 1 -39.76 17.86 55.35
CA MET A 1 -39.27 18.77 54.30
C MET A 1 -38.56 17.89 53.29
N SER A 2 -39.17 17.70 52.11
CA SER A 2 -38.64 16.83 51.06
C SER A 2 -37.92 17.70 50.05
N GLU A 3 -36.60 17.63 50.02
CA GLU A 3 -35.79 18.35 49.04
C GLU A 3 -35.84 17.59 47.72
N THR A 4 -36.31 18.27 46.68
CA THR A 4 -36.37 17.76 45.31
C THR A 4 -35.05 18.04 44.62
N THR A 5 -34.35 16.96 44.28
CA THR A 5 -33.17 16.93 43.40
C THR A 5 -33.47 17.59 42.05
N THR A 6 -32.60 18.50 41.60
CA THR A 6 -32.43 18.79 40.17
C THR A 6 -31.00 18.45 39.79
N GLN A 7 -30.85 17.29 39.14
CA GLN A 7 -29.60 16.85 38.52
C GLN A 7 -29.55 17.46 37.12
N THR A 8 -28.69 18.45 36.93
CA THR A 8 -28.40 19.01 35.60
C THR A 8 -27.60 17.99 34.80
N ALA A 9 -28.18 17.44 33.75
CA ALA A 9 -27.49 16.60 32.77
C ALA A 9 -26.52 17.45 31.92
N PRO A 10 -25.35 16.92 31.51
CA PRO A 10 -24.47 17.62 30.60
C PRO A 10 -25.08 17.63 29.19
N VAL A 11 -25.04 18.80 28.54
CA VAL A 11 -25.37 18.97 27.13
C VAL A 11 -24.29 18.27 26.32
N ALA A 12 -24.66 17.21 25.59
CA ALA A 12 -23.78 16.59 24.62
C ALA A 12 -23.50 17.60 23.50
N GLU A 13 -22.22 17.91 23.28
CA GLU A 13 -21.77 18.62 22.09
C GLU A 13 -22.12 17.74 20.88
N GLU A 14 -23.12 18.17 20.13
CA GLU A 14 -23.50 17.56 18.87
C GLU A 14 -22.40 17.90 17.87
N THR A 15 -21.41 17.02 17.74
CA THR A 15 -20.44 17.06 16.65
C THR A 15 -21.22 16.90 15.35
N THR A 16 -21.47 18.02 14.67
CA THR A 16 -22.02 18.04 13.32
C THR A 16 -21.10 17.23 12.42
N GLU A 17 -21.52 16.01 12.08
CA GLU A 17 -20.90 15.18 11.07
C GLU A 17 -20.99 15.95 9.76
N ALA A 18 -19.88 16.57 9.36
CA ALA A 18 -19.80 17.29 8.10
C ALA A 18 -20.06 16.27 6.98
N GLY A 19 -21.27 16.30 6.42
CA GLY A 19 -21.71 15.29 5.45
C GLY A 19 -20.69 15.09 4.33
N HIS A 20 -20.44 13.84 3.97
CA HIS A 20 -19.46 13.48 2.93
C HIS A 20 -19.78 14.21 1.63
N ARG A 21 -18.95 15.21 1.30
CA ARG A 21 -19.05 15.92 0.04
C ARG A 21 -18.43 15.04 -1.05
N ARG A 22 -18.97 15.10 -2.27
CA ARG A 22 -18.32 14.48 -3.43
C ARG A 22 -16.91 15.06 -3.60
N GLU A 23 -15.91 14.21 -3.57
CA GLU A 23 -14.51 14.55 -3.84
C GLU A 23 -14.07 14.05 -5.21
N THR A 24 -13.06 14.68 -5.78
CA THR A 24 -12.47 14.31 -7.07
C THR A 24 -10.97 14.20 -6.91
N PHE A 25 -10.36 13.18 -7.53
CA PHE A 25 -8.92 13.02 -7.57
C PHE A 25 -8.41 12.99 -9.02
N ARG A 26 -7.13 13.33 -9.21
CA ARG A 26 -6.46 13.34 -10.52
C ARG A 26 -5.13 12.60 -10.43
N PHE A 27 -4.92 11.64 -11.33
CA PHE A 27 -3.67 10.87 -11.38
C PHE A 27 -2.41 11.74 -11.58
N ALA A 28 -2.54 12.79 -12.38
CA ALA A 28 -1.44 13.72 -12.66
C ALA A 28 -1.00 14.53 -11.43
N GLU A 29 -1.89 14.69 -10.46
CA GLU A 29 -1.68 15.49 -9.24
C GLU A 29 -1.43 14.61 -8.01
N ALA A 30 -1.55 13.28 -8.15
CA ALA A 30 -1.45 12.33 -7.05
C ALA A 30 -0.02 12.30 -6.45
N PRO A 31 0.13 12.53 -5.13
CA PRO A 31 1.42 12.50 -4.45
C PRO A 31 1.98 11.08 -4.36
N LEU A 32 3.29 10.98 -4.13
CA LEU A 32 3.93 9.69 -3.87
C LEU A 32 3.56 9.19 -2.48
N LEU A 33 3.35 7.88 -2.32
CA LEU A 33 2.91 7.31 -1.04
C LEU A 33 3.78 7.74 0.14
N HIS A 34 5.11 7.73 -0.04
CA HIS A 34 6.06 8.09 1.01
C HIS A 34 6.02 9.58 1.42
N GLU A 35 5.31 10.43 0.68
CA GLU A 35 5.14 11.86 0.98
C GLU A 35 3.85 12.14 1.77
N THR A 36 2.94 11.16 1.87
CA THR A 36 1.59 11.38 2.39
C THR A 36 1.41 11.06 3.87
N GLY A 37 2.31 10.29 4.48
CA GLY A 37 2.10 9.76 5.83
C GLY A 37 1.02 8.66 5.93
N MET A 38 0.46 8.23 4.80
CA MET A 38 -0.59 7.20 4.74
C MET A 38 -0.07 5.80 5.12
N MET A 39 1.18 5.49 4.75
CA MET A 39 1.85 4.26 5.18
C MET A 39 2.90 4.60 6.24
N SER A 40 2.86 3.90 7.38
CA SER A 40 3.92 4.01 8.39
C SER A 40 5.25 3.41 7.89
N MET A 41 6.35 3.77 8.53
CA MET A 41 7.65 3.18 8.19
C MET A 41 7.59 1.66 8.37
N PRO A 42 8.02 0.86 7.36
CA PRO A 42 7.93 -0.58 7.45
C PRO A 42 8.72 -1.14 8.64
N VAL A 43 8.12 -2.11 9.32
CA VAL A 43 8.77 -2.90 10.37
C VAL A 43 9.22 -4.23 9.75
N MET A 44 10.43 -4.68 10.09
CA MET A 44 11.02 -5.89 9.52
C MET A 44 11.27 -6.91 10.61
N THR A 45 10.86 -8.16 10.39
CA THR A 45 11.16 -9.28 11.27
C THR A 45 11.50 -10.52 10.43
N PRO A 46 12.77 -10.98 10.40
CA PRO A 46 13.94 -10.40 11.08
C PRO A 46 14.32 -9.00 10.55
N GLU A 47 15.10 -8.26 11.32
CA GLU A 47 15.66 -6.97 10.88
C GLU A 47 16.55 -7.15 9.64
N ALA A 48 16.34 -6.31 8.63
CA ALA A 48 17.09 -6.35 7.35
C ALA A 48 17.27 -4.94 6.75
N PRO A 49 17.80 -3.95 7.51
CA PRO A 49 17.81 -2.55 7.09
C PRO A 49 18.64 -2.30 5.83
N GLU A 50 19.77 -3.01 5.65
CA GLU A 50 20.62 -2.86 4.45
C GLU A 50 19.89 -3.34 3.19
N GLN A 51 19.25 -4.51 3.27
CA GLN A 51 18.50 -5.11 2.17
C GLN A 51 17.28 -4.26 1.82
N PHE A 52 16.58 -3.76 2.84
CA PHE A 52 15.46 -2.84 2.66
C PHE A 52 15.91 -1.57 1.95
N MET A 53 16.97 -0.91 2.42
CA MET A 53 17.50 0.31 1.80
C MET A 53 17.94 0.10 0.35
N GLU A 54 18.58 -1.02 0.05
CA GLU A 54 18.95 -1.39 -1.32
C GLU A 54 17.69 -1.55 -2.20
N TRP A 55 16.69 -2.29 -1.72
CA TRP A 55 15.46 -2.57 -2.45
C TRP A 55 14.60 -1.32 -2.72
N VAL A 56 14.39 -0.45 -1.71
CA VAL A 56 13.59 0.77 -1.89
C VAL A 56 14.25 1.76 -2.85
N SER A 57 15.58 1.75 -2.93
CA SER A 57 16.35 2.66 -3.79
C SER A 57 16.46 2.18 -5.25
N SER A 58 15.80 1.07 -5.60
CA SER A 58 15.96 0.40 -6.90
C SER A 58 15.32 1.11 -8.09
N GLY A 59 14.36 2.00 -7.85
CA GLY A 59 13.55 2.62 -8.91
C GLY A 59 12.57 1.65 -9.61
N GLY A 60 12.49 0.40 -9.14
CA GLY A 60 11.60 -0.62 -9.70
C GLY A 60 10.14 -0.48 -9.31
N GLN A 61 9.82 0.42 -8.36
CA GLN A 61 8.45 0.73 -7.95
C GLN A 61 8.14 2.21 -8.04
N LEU A 62 6.88 2.52 -8.32
CA LEU A 62 6.31 3.86 -8.19
C LEU A 62 4.90 3.72 -7.63
N VAL A 63 4.63 4.40 -6.52
CA VAL A 63 3.37 4.26 -5.78
C VAL A 63 2.78 5.63 -5.53
N LYS A 64 1.53 5.84 -5.96
CA LYS A 64 0.80 7.11 -5.88
C LYS A 64 -0.49 6.94 -5.10
N VAL A 65 -0.78 7.90 -4.23
CA VAL A 65 -2.07 7.96 -3.51
C VAL A 65 -3.07 8.72 -4.36
N LEU A 66 -4.08 8.02 -4.86
CA LEU A 66 -5.16 8.65 -5.64
C LEU A 66 -6.24 9.21 -4.73
N PHE A 67 -6.56 8.52 -3.64
CA PHE A 67 -7.57 8.95 -2.68
C PHE A 67 -7.28 8.39 -1.28
N GLY A 68 -7.62 9.14 -0.25
CA GLY A 68 -7.52 8.74 1.15
C GLY A 68 -6.98 9.88 2.01
N ASP A 69 -7.21 9.77 3.31
CA ASP A 69 -6.83 10.76 4.30
C ASP A 69 -6.12 10.07 5.48
N PRO A 70 -4.81 10.31 5.67
CA PRO A 70 -4.05 9.68 6.75
C PRO A 70 -4.51 10.14 8.16
N GLU A 71 -5.16 11.30 8.28
CA GLU A 71 -5.62 11.86 9.55
C GLU A 71 -7.06 11.48 9.86
N ALA A 72 -7.96 11.60 8.87
CA ALA A 72 -9.38 11.29 9.05
C ALA A 72 -9.71 9.79 8.87
N GLY A 73 -8.83 9.01 8.24
CA GLY A 73 -9.03 7.59 8.00
C GLY A 73 -9.91 7.27 6.78
N GLY A 74 -10.79 6.28 6.92
CA GLY A 74 -11.69 5.85 5.85
C GLY A 74 -11.00 5.03 4.74
N THR A 75 -11.66 4.86 3.60
CA THR A 75 -11.13 4.08 2.47
C THR A 75 -10.02 4.84 1.74
N SER A 76 -9.01 4.11 1.26
CA SER A 76 -7.99 4.66 0.36
C SER A 76 -7.94 3.93 -0.99
N LEU A 77 -7.44 4.65 -2.00
CA LEU A 77 -7.13 4.14 -3.33
C LEU A 77 -5.69 4.52 -3.67
N VAL A 78 -4.87 3.50 -3.88
CA VAL A 78 -3.47 3.63 -4.29
C VAL A 78 -3.31 3.04 -5.68
N TRP A 79 -2.48 3.68 -6.51
CA TRP A 79 -1.98 3.09 -7.74
C TRP A 79 -0.51 2.73 -7.56
N SER A 80 -0.13 1.52 -7.97
CA SER A 80 1.24 1.03 -7.87
C SER A 80 1.70 0.49 -9.22
N ARG A 81 2.89 0.89 -9.64
CA ARG A 81 3.64 0.28 -10.76
C ARG A 81 4.83 -0.47 -10.21
N PHE A 82 5.00 -1.71 -10.66
CA PHE A 82 6.20 -2.49 -10.45
C PHE A 82 6.81 -2.88 -11.80
N GLY A 83 8.11 -2.61 -11.96
CA GLY A 83 8.83 -2.88 -13.21
C GLY A 83 8.95 -4.38 -13.53
N PRO A 84 9.40 -4.72 -14.74
CA PRO A 84 9.62 -6.11 -15.15
C PRO A 84 10.42 -6.93 -14.13
N GLY A 85 9.89 -8.09 -13.75
CA GLY A 85 10.55 -9.03 -12.82
C GLY A 85 10.69 -8.53 -11.38
N TYR A 86 10.08 -7.39 -11.02
CA TYR A 86 10.14 -6.84 -9.67
C TYR A 86 9.57 -7.84 -8.65
N VAL A 87 10.32 -8.12 -7.59
CA VAL A 87 9.89 -9.01 -6.50
C VAL A 87 9.52 -8.16 -5.29
N LEU A 88 8.27 -8.25 -4.87
CA LEU A 88 7.78 -7.62 -3.65
C LEU A 88 8.12 -8.53 -2.46
N PRO A 89 8.92 -8.12 -1.46
CA PRO A 89 9.26 -8.95 -0.32
C PRO A 89 7.99 -9.37 0.43
N ARG A 90 8.05 -10.52 1.10
CA ARG A 90 6.91 -11.00 1.87
C ARG A 90 6.50 -10.00 2.95
N HIS A 91 5.26 -9.53 2.93
CA HIS A 91 4.75 -8.53 3.88
C HIS A 91 3.25 -8.62 4.10
N SER A 92 2.74 -7.92 5.11
CA SER A 92 1.30 -7.69 5.36
C SER A 92 1.02 -6.21 5.66
N HIS A 93 -0.27 -5.86 5.67
CA HIS A 93 -0.79 -4.56 6.08
C HIS A 93 -1.89 -4.75 7.12
N SER A 94 -2.07 -3.76 8.00
CA SER A 94 -3.12 -3.69 9.02
C SER A 94 -4.55 -3.43 8.48
N ALA A 95 -4.71 -3.38 7.16
CA ALA A 95 -5.98 -3.13 6.50
C ALA A 95 -6.28 -4.20 5.45
N ASP A 96 -7.55 -4.52 5.27
CA ASP A 96 -8.01 -5.36 4.16
C ASP A 96 -7.74 -4.63 2.84
N CYS A 97 -7.13 -5.33 1.90
CA CYS A 97 -6.70 -4.78 0.62
C CYS A 97 -7.35 -5.56 -0.54
N LEU A 98 -7.99 -4.86 -1.47
CA LEU A 98 -8.44 -5.42 -2.74
C LEU A 98 -7.54 -4.91 -3.86
N TYR A 99 -6.94 -5.82 -4.60
CA TYR A 99 -6.04 -5.53 -5.72
C TYR A 99 -6.74 -5.78 -7.04
N TYR A 100 -6.56 -4.87 -7.99
CA TYR A 100 -7.08 -4.99 -9.36
C TYR A 100 -5.97 -4.64 -10.35
N VAL A 101 -5.65 -5.56 -11.26
CA VAL A 101 -4.59 -5.39 -12.25
C VAL A 101 -5.11 -4.57 -13.42
N THR A 102 -4.49 -3.41 -13.66
CA THR A 102 -4.85 -2.51 -14.76
C THR A 102 -3.95 -2.67 -15.98
N ARG A 103 -2.75 -3.25 -15.81
CA ARG A 103 -1.82 -3.53 -16.92
C ARG A 103 -0.80 -4.58 -16.52
N GLY A 104 -0.36 -5.38 -17.49
CA GLY A 104 0.68 -6.39 -17.28
C GLY A 104 0.16 -7.59 -16.50
N GLU A 105 1.02 -8.21 -15.69
CA GLU A 105 0.62 -9.35 -14.87
C GLU A 105 1.43 -9.44 -13.57
N LEU A 106 0.85 -10.01 -12.53
CA LEU A 106 1.56 -10.43 -11.33
C LEU A 106 1.49 -11.94 -11.14
N ARG A 107 2.52 -12.50 -10.50
CA ARG A 107 2.69 -13.93 -10.29
C ARG A 107 2.77 -14.24 -8.80
N MET A 108 1.82 -15.00 -8.30
CA MET A 108 1.71 -15.44 -6.91
C MET A 108 1.79 -16.97 -6.84
N GLY A 109 3.01 -17.48 -6.64
CA GLY A 109 3.27 -18.92 -6.73
C GLY A 109 2.95 -19.47 -8.12
N ARG A 110 1.92 -20.31 -8.24
CA ARG A 110 1.45 -20.87 -9.51
C ARG A 110 0.35 -20.05 -10.17
N THR A 111 -0.19 -19.06 -9.47
CA THR A 111 -1.27 -18.20 -9.95
C THR A 111 -0.66 -17.02 -10.71
N VAL A 112 -1.19 -16.76 -11.90
CA VAL A 112 -0.88 -15.56 -12.69
C VAL A 112 -2.17 -14.77 -12.79
N LEU A 113 -2.14 -13.49 -12.43
CA LEU A 113 -3.26 -12.56 -12.55
C LEU A 113 -2.86 -11.49 -13.56
N ALA A 114 -3.61 -11.37 -14.63
CA ALA A 114 -3.37 -10.43 -15.73
C ALA A 114 -4.36 -9.25 -15.66
N GLU A 115 -4.29 -8.35 -16.64
CA GLU A 115 -5.21 -7.22 -16.76
C GLU A 115 -6.69 -7.65 -16.64
N GLY A 116 -7.43 -6.98 -15.75
CA GLY A 116 -8.82 -7.30 -15.42
C GLY A 116 -9.00 -8.27 -14.25
N ASP A 117 -7.94 -8.97 -13.84
CA ASP A 117 -7.96 -9.85 -12.68
C ASP A 117 -7.66 -9.09 -11.38
N GLY A 118 -7.94 -9.73 -10.25
CA GLY A 118 -7.68 -9.17 -8.94
C GLY A 118 -7.65 -10.21 -7.84
N PHE A 119 -7.27 -9.79 -6.64
CA PHE A 119 -7.31 -10.63 -5.45
C PHE A 119 -7.63 -9.82 -4.20
N PHE A 120 -8.27 -10.47 -3.24
CA PHE A 120 -8.48 -9.92 -1.91
C PHE A 120 -7.39 -10.43 -0.96
N GLN A 121 -6.79 -9.52 -0.21
CA GLN A 121 -5.78 -9.78 0.79
C GLN A 121 -6.29 -9.31 2.15
N PRO A 122 -6.63 -10.24 3.06
CA PRO A 122 -7.08 -9.86 4.39
C PRO A 122 -5.97 -9.14 5.18
N ALA A 123 -6.37 -8.27 6.11
CA ALA A 123 -5.48 -7.64 7.07
C ALA A 123 -4.61 -8.67 7.81
N ASP A 124 -3.36 -8.29 8.11
CA ASP A 124 -2.36 -9.06 8.84
C ASP A 124 -1.97 -10.41 8.24
N ARG A 125 -2.52 -10.78 7.07
CA ARG A 125 -2.15 -11.98 6.33
C ARG A 125 -0.99 -11.64 5.41
N PRO A 126 0.20 -12.25 5.56
CA PRO A 126 1.30 -11.85 4.72
C PRO A 126 1.31 -12.58 3.38
N TYR A 127 1.77 -11.86 2.36
CA TYR A 127 1.76 -12.26 0.96
C TYR A 127 2.98 -11.70 0.22
N THR A 128 3.19 -12.17 -1.00
CA THR A 128 4.24 -11.72 -1.91
C THR A 128 3.79 -12.01 -3.34
N TYR A 129 4.29 -11.24 -4.30
CA TYR A 129 4.17 -11.58 -5.72
C TYR A 129 5.40 -11.05 -6.48
N THR A 130 5.54 -11.52 -7.71
CA THR A 130 6.53 -11.03 -8.67
C THR A 130 5.81 -10.42 -9.86
N ALA A 131 6.21 -9.23 -10.29
CA ALA A 131 5.74 -8.62 -11.52
C ALA A 131 6.19 -9.46 -12.72
N GLY A 132 5.33 -9.56 -13.74
CA GLY A 132 5.62 -10.32 -14.95
C GLY A 132 6.73 -9.70 -15.82
N PRO A 133 7.01 -10.31 -16.99
CA PRO A 133 8.05 -9.84 -17.90
C PRO A 133 7.83 -8.43 -18.45
N ALA A 134 6.58 -7.94 -18.46
CA ALA A 134 6.23 -6.58 -18.89
C ALA A 134 6.03 -5.61 -17.70
N GLY A 135 6.30 -6.06 -16.47
CA GLY A 135 5.90 -5.35 -15.26
C GLY A 135 4.41 -5.52 -14.94
N VAL A 136 3.93 -4.76 -13.95
CA VAL A 136 2.51 -4.72 -13.59
C VAL A 136 2.13 -3.33 -13.07
N GLU A 137 0.91 -2.92 -13.38
CA GLU A 137 0.23 -1.78 -12.74
C GLU A 137 -1.05 -2.27 -12.08
N ILE A 138 -1.27 -1.83 -10.84
CA ILE A 138 -2.39 -2.26 -10.02
C ILE A 138 -3.04 -1.08 -9.29
N LEU A 139 -4.35 -1.20 -9.08
CA LEU A 139 -5.10 -0.42 -8.11
C LEU A 139 -5.23 -1.22 -6.82
N GLU A 140 -5.02 -0.54 -5.70
CA GLU A 140 -5.09 -1.10 -4.37
C GLU A 140 -6.13 -0.31 -3.57
N PHE A 141 -7.27 -0.94 -3.30
CA PHE A 141 -8.33 -0.39 -2.48
C PHE A 141 -8.16 -0.90 -1.06
N ARG A 142 -8.18 -0.01 -0.06
CA ARG A 142 -8.06 -0.42 1.34
C ARG A 142 -9.21 0.09 2.17
N THR A 143 -9.61 -0.69 3.16
CA THR A 143 -10.63 -0.28 4.14
C THR A 143 -10.17 0.84 5.07
N SER A 144 -8.85 1.08 5.15
CA SER A 144 -8.23 2.16 5.93
C SER A 144 -7.24 2.97 5.09
N SER A 145 -7.21 4.28 5.32
CA SER A 145 -6.22 5.21 4.78
C SER A 145 -4.91 5.09 5.54
N PRO A 146 -4.81 5.29 6.87
CA PRO A 146 -3.60 4.95 7.58
C PRO A 146 -3.43 3.42 7.63
N PHE A 147 -2.28 2.91 7.20
CA PHE A 147 -1.92 1.50 7.28
C PHE A 147 -0.43 1.30 7.57
N ASP A 148 -0.07 0.11 8.04
CA ASP A 148 1.32 -0.28 8.29
C ASP A 148 1.90 -1.17 7.19
N MET A 149 3.17 -1.53 7.30
CA MET A 149 3.77 -2.60 6.50
C MET A 149 4.66 -3.46 7.38
N GLN A 150 4.30 -4.74 7.54
CA GLN A 150 5.07 -5.71 8.29
C GLN A 150 5.82 -6.62 7.31
N ILE A 151 7.10 -6.36 7.10
CA ILE A 151 7.96 -7.19 6.25
C ILE A 151 8.42 -8.40 7.04
N THR A 152 8.07 -9.58 6.56
CA THR A 152 8.34 -10.88 7.17
C THR A 152 9.21 -11.75 6.26
N GLU A 153 9.94 -11.10 5.35
CA GLU A 153 10.86 -11.77 4.46
C GLU A 153 12.05 -12.32 5.23
N SER A 154 12.42 -13.57 4.93
CA SER A 154 13.57 -14.21 5.57
C SER A 154 14.88 -13.62 5.04
N LEU A 155 15.96 -13.65 5.83
CA LEU A 155 17.27 -13.18 5.36
C LEU A 155 17.74 -13.90 4.07
N PRO A 156 17.56 -15.23 3.91
CA PRO A 156 17.83 -15.89 2.62
C PRO A 156 16.85 -15.46 1.52
N GLY A 157 15.58 -15.21 1.85
CA GLY A 157 14.56 -14.76 0.91
C GLY A 157 14.86 -13.39 0.30
N TRP A 158 15.46 -12.48 1.09
CA TRP A 158 15.99 -11.22 0.58
C TRP A 158 17.03 -11.39 -0.53
N GLY A 159 17.79 -12.50 -0.54
CA GLY A 159 18.71 -12.82 -1.63
C GLY A 159 18.01 -12.81 -3.00
N ARG A 160 16.86 -13.49 -3.10
CA ARG A 160 16.05 -13.51 -4.34
C ARG A 160 15.53 -12.11 -4.71
N VAL A 161 15.10 -11.33 -3.72
CA VAL A 161 14.58 -9.97 -3.94
C VAL A 161 15.66 -9.08 -4.53
N LEU A 162 16.85 -9.10 -3.93
CA LEU A 162 17.98 -8.27 -4.35
C LEU A 162 18.61 -8.75 -5.66
N GLU A 163 18.65 -10.06 -5.92
CA GLU A 163 19.08 -10.59 -7.21
C GLU A 163 18.19 -10.08 -8.35
N ALA A 164 16.87 -10.18 -8.20
CA ALA A 164 15.92 -9.65 -9.17
C ALA A 164 16.08 -8.14 -9.35
N MET A 165 16.27 -7.41 -8.26
CA MET A 165 16.55 -5.98 -8.30
C MET A 165 17.81 -5.64 -9.09
N ARG A 166 18.94 -6.27 -8.77
CA ARG A 166 20.23 -6.03 -9.44
C ARG A 166 20.19 -6.36 -10.92
N ALA A 167 19.45 -7.41 -11.29
CA ALA A 167 19.30 -7.82 -12.69
C ALA A 167 18.50 -6.82 -13.54
N ASN A 168 17.59 -6.03 -12.95
CA ASN A 168 16.63 -5.21 -13.69
C ASN A 168 16.75 -3.69 -13.44
N ARG A 169 17.51 -3.25 -12.42
CA ARG A 169 17.61 -1.82 -12.02
C ARG A 169 17.94 -0.86 -13.16
N ASP A 170 18.81 -1.25 -14.09
CA ASP A 170 19.24 -0.39 -15.19
C ASP A 170 18.11 -0.20 -16.21
N GLN A 171 17.33 -1.26 -16.46
CA GLN A 171 16.12 -1.18 -17.29
C GLN A 171 15.08 -0.27 -16.65
N TRP A 172 14.79 -0.44 -15.35
CA TRP A 172 13.81 0.39 -14.65
C TRP A 172 14.19 1.87 -14.66
N ALA A 173 15.48 2.18 -14.50
CA ALA A 173 16.00 3.54 -14.56
C ALA A 173 15.88 4.17 -15.95
N ALA A 174 15.92 3.37 -17.02
CA ALA A 174 15.69 3.84 -18.39
C ALA A 174 14.20 4.12 -18.64
N GLU A 175 13.32 3.22 -18.20
CA GLU A 175 11.86 3.38 -18.32
C GLU A 175 11.32 4.58 -17.53
N ALA A 176 11.89 4.89 -16.36
CA ALA A 176 11.47 6.03 -15.55
C ALA A 176 11.75 7.40 -16.19
N LYS A 177 12.58 7.45 -17.24
CA LYS A 177 12.93 8.68 -17.98
C LYS A 177 12.13 8.86 -19.27
N ALA A 178 11.39 7.82 -19.69
CA ALA A 178 10.59 7.80 -20.91
C ALA A 178 9.18 8.36 -20.65
#